data_AF-A0A963WUM1-F1
#
_entry.id   AF-A0A963WUM1-F1
#
_cell.length_a   1.000
_cell.length_b   1.000
_cell.length_c   1.000
_cell.angle_alpha   90.00
_cell.angle_beta   90.00
_cell.angle_gamma   90.00
#
_symmetry.space_group_name_H-M   'P 1'
#
loop_
_entity.id
_entity.type
_entity.pdbx_description
1 polymer ?
#
loop_
_entity_poly.entity_id
_entity_poly.type
_entity_poly.pdbx_seq_one_letter_code
_entity_poly.pdbx_strand_id
1 'polypeptide(L)'
;MGKLKSKEYEQLLEPLEEELVSMARWARATGARIMVLFEGRDTAGKGGAIRAIHQRINPRQCRVVALSKPSEREATEWYFQRYVAHLPAAGEIVLFDRSWYNRACVERVMGFCSDSEYAD
;
A
#
# COMPACT_ATOMS: atom_id res chain seq x y z
N MET A 1 16.25 -14.44 13.99
CA MET A 1 15.65 -13.45 14.92
C MET A 1 14.36 -14.06 15.45
N GLY A 2 14.20 -14.17 16.78
CA GLY A 2 13.00 -14.77 17.38
C GLY A 2 11.78 -13.84 17.29
N LYS A 3 10.57 -14.38 17.50
CA LYS A 3 9.34 -13.57 17.56
C LYS A 3 9.40 -12.67 18.80
N LEU A 4 9.13 -11.36 18.63
CA LEU A 4 9.01 -10.42 19.74
C LEU A 4 7.85 -10.81 20.65
N LYS A 5 8.02 -10.62 21.97
CA LYS A 5 6.90 -10.71 22.91
C LYS A 5 5.99 -9.49 22.72
N SER A 6 4.68 -9.64 22.93
CA SER A 6 3.71 -8.56 22.67
C SER A 6 4.07 -7.24 23.38
N LYS A 7 4.47 -7.31 24.65
CA LYS A 7 4.86 -6.13 25.43
C LYS A 7 6.10 -5.44 24.86
N GLU A 8 7.08 -6.21 24.39
CA GLU A 8 8.30 -5.67 23.79
C GLU A 8 7.99 -5.03 22.43
N TYR A 9 7.13 -5.67 21.63
CA TYR A 9 6.64 -5.10 20.37
C TYR A 9 5.92 -3.76 20.59
N GLU A 10 5.00 -3.69 21.55
CA GLU A 10 4.26 -2.45 21.86
C GLU A 10 5.20 -1.32 22.30
N GLN A 11 6.18 -1.62 23.15
CA GLN A 11 7.20 -0.65 23.59
C GLN A 11 8.05 -0.11 22.45
N LEU A 12 8.35 -0.94 21.44
CA LEU A 12 9.09 -0.52 20.26
C LEU A 12 8.20 0.22 19.25
N LEU A 13 6.91 -0.09 19.20
CA LEU A 13 5.97 0.50 18.27
C LEU A 13 5.56 1.91 18.69
N GLU A 14 5.33 2.15 19.99
CA GLU A 14 4.87 3.43 20.53
C GLU A 14 5.66 4.66 20.03
N PRO A 15 7.00 4.73 20.13
CA PRO A 15 7.74 5.88 19.61
C PRO A 15 7.65 6.03 18.09
N LEU A 16 7.51 4.92 17.35
CA LEU A 16 7.34 4.97 15.89
C LEU A 16 5.98 5.54 15.49
N GLU A 17 4.94 5.31 16.29
CA GLU A 17 3.61 5.87 16.05
C GLU A 17 3.57 7.38 16.24
N GLU A 18 4.34 7.92 17.20
CA GLU A 18 4.50 9.37 17.38
C GLU A 18 5.20 10.00 16.17
N GLU A 19 6.29 9.39 15.70
CA GLU A 19 7.01 9.83 14.49
C GLU A 19 6.13 9.74 13.24
N LEU A 20 5.27 8.71 13.15
CA LEU A 20 4.31 8.56 12.06
C LEU A 20 3.32 9.74 12.00
N VAL A 21 2.82 10.17 13.16
CA VAL A 21 1.93 11.34 13.27
C VAL A 21 2.67 12.63 12.90
N SER A 22 3.90 12.79 13.36
CA SER A 22 4.76 13.93 13.01
C SER A 22 5.03 13.99 11.50
N MET A 23 5.35 12.86 10.88
CA MET A 23 5.52 12.73 9.44
C MET A 23 4.24 13.09 8.68
N ALA A 24 3.07 12.62 9.13
CA ALA A 24 1.80 12.95 8.48
C ALA A 24 1.44 14.44 8.57
N ARG A 25 1.78 15.09 9.69
CA ARG A 25 1.64 16.55 9.83
C ARG A 25 2.59 17.28 8.89
N TRP A 26 3.85 16.85 8.82
CA TRP A 26 4.83 17.40 7.89
C TRP A 26 4.40 17.27 6.43
N ALA A 27 3.91 16.09 6.02
CA ALA A 27 3.45 15.86 4.65
C ALA A 27 2.34 16.83 4.27
N ARG A 28 1.36 17.04 5.17
CA ARG A 28 0.29 18.02 4.97
C ARG A 28 0.79 19.47 4.92
N ALA A 29 1.72 19.84 5.79
CA ALA A 29 2.25 21.20 5.84
C ALA A 29 3.09 21.55 4.60
N THR A 30 3.82 20.58 4.06
CA THR A 30 4.73 20.80 2.92
C THR A 30 4.10 20.46 1.57
N GLY A 31 2.96 19.75 1.56
CA GLY A 31 2.39 19.19 0.34
C GLY A 31 3.13 17.94 -0.17
N ALA A 32 4.02 17.35 0.63
CA ALA A 32 4.70 16.12 0.25
C ALA A 32 3.66 14.99 0.00
N ARG A 33 3.94 14.18 -1.02
CA ARG A 33 3.07 13.12 -1.49
C ARG A 33 3.71 11.79 -1.16
N ILE A 34 3.03 10.94 -0.41
CA ILE A 34 3.61 9.70 0.09
C ILE A 34 2.78 8.52 -0.42
N MET A 35 3.47 7.54 -0.99
CA MET A 35 2.87 6.31 -1.47
C MET A 35 3.69 5.13 -0.95
N VAL A 36 3.01 4.15 -0.37
CA VAL A 36 3.63 2.93 0.16
C VAL A 36 2.97 1.72 -0.48
N LEU A 37 3.75 0.86 -1.11
CA LEU A 37 3.27 -0.36 -1.76
C LEU A 37 3.54 -1.56 -0.84
N PHE A 38 2.48 -2.28 -0.47
CA PHE A 38 2.58 -3.49 0.33
C PHE A 38 2.47 -4.70 -0.60
N GLU A 39 3.62 -5.32 -0.86
CA GLU A 39 3.72 -6.56 -1.62
C GLU A 39 4.21 -7.72 -0.74
N GLY A 40 3.92 -8.94 -1.17
CA GLY A 40 4.33 -10.13 -0.47
C GLY A 40 3.34 -11.28 -0.65
N ARG A 41 3.77 -12.47 -0.23
CA ARG A 41 2.95 -13.68 -0.32
C ARG A 41 1.63 -13.54 0.43
N ASP A 42 0.69 -14.41 0.09
CA ASP A 42 -0.52 -14.57 0.89
C ASP A 42 -0.13 -14.91 2.32
N THR A 43 -0.92 -14.40 3.28
CA THR A 43 -0.72 -14.54 4.73
C THR A 43 0.61 -13.98 5.30
N ALA A 44 1.41 -13.25 4.51
CA ALA A 44 2.67 -12.65 4.96
C ALA A 44 2.53 -11.49 5.99
N GLY A 45 1.31 -11.04 6.30
CA GLY A 45 1.05 -10.00 7.30
C GLY A 45 0.90 -8.57 6.77
N LYS A 46 0.74 -8.37 5.45
CA LYS A 46 0.54 -7.06 4.81
C LYS A 46 -0.54 -6.20 5.49
N GLY A 47 -1.73 -6.77 5.66
CA GLY A 47 -2.86 -6.07 6.30
C GLY A 47 -2.58 -5.67 7.75
N GLY A 48 -1.77 -6.44 8.48
CA GLY A 48 -1.33 -6.10 9.84
C GLY A 48 -0.41 -4.87 9.85
N ALA A 49 0.54 -4.81 8.92
CA ALA A 49 1.44 -3.67 8.76
C ALA A 49 0.68 -2.40 8.31
N ILE A 50 -0.23 -2.53 7.34
CA ILE A 50 -1.12 -1.43 6.91
C ILE A 50 -1.93 -0.92 8.09
N ARG A 51 -2.52 -1.82 8.88
CA ARG A 51 -3.31 -1.45 10.06
C ARG A 51 -2.48 -0.70 11.10
N ALA A 52 -1.26 -1.15 11.39
CA ALA A 52 -0.37 -0.48 12.35
C ALA A 52 -0.07 0.97 11.94
N ILE A 53 0.07 1.24 10.65
CA ILE A 53 0.27 2.60 10.12
C ILE A 53 -1.05 3.39 10.13
N HIS A 54 -2.08 2.85 9.47
CA HIS A 54 -3.32 3.57 9.19
C HIS A 54 -4.08 3.96 10.47
N GLN A 55 -4.03 3.13 11.53
CA GLN A 55 -4.78 3.39 12.77
C GLN A 55 -4.29 4.62 13.55
N ARG A 56 -3.08 5.10 13.31
CA ARG A 56 -2.48 6.23 14.03
C ARG A 56 -2.53 7.55 13.27
N ILE A 57 -2.83 7.51 11.98
CA ILE A 57 -2.93 8.70 11.13
C ILE A 57 -4.40 9.11 10.97
N ASN A 58 -4.64 10.42 10.80
CA ASN A 58 -5.98 10.91 10.46
C ASN A 58 -6.47 10.28 9.15
N PRO A 59 -7.68 9.67 9.10
CA PRO A 59 -8.20 9.02 7.89
C PRO A 59 -8.45 9.98 6.73
N ARG A 60 -8.46 11.31 6.96
CA ARG A 60 -8.52 12.33 5.91
C ARG A 60 -7.16 12.60 5.25
N GLN A 61 -6.06 12.16 5.86
CA GLN A 61 -4.70 12.31 5.35
C GLN A 61 -4.14 10.99 4.78
N CYS A 62 -4.56 9.87 5.36
CA CYS A 62 -4.11 8.54 4.95
C CYS A 62 -5.29 7.69 4.48
N ARG A 63 -5.20 7.15 3.26
CA ARG A 63 -6.18 6.19 2.74
C ARG A 63 -5.51 4.91 2.26
N VAL A 64 -6.27 3.81 2.32
CA VAL A 64 -5.84 2.50 1.83
C VAL A 64 -6.50 2.25 0.47
N VAL A 65 -5.71 1.77 -0.49
CA VAL A 65 -6.17 1.32 -1.81
C VAL A 65 -6.01 -0.19 -1.85
N ALA A 66 -7.13 -0.89 -1.96
CA ALA A 66 -7.19 -2.34 -2.09
C ALA A 66 -8.10 -2.67 -3.28
N LEU A 67 -7.52 -2.72 -4.48
CA LEU A 67 -8.29 -2.97 -5.69
C LEU A 67 -8.64 -4.45 -5.83
N SER A 68 -9.88 -4.72 -6.25
CA SER A 68 -10.31 -6.04 -6.69
C SER A 68 -9.74 -6.37 -8.08
N LYS A 69 -10.03 -7.58 -8.56
CA LYS A 69 -9.79 -7.95 -9.96
C LYS A 69 -10.34 -6.86 -10.92
N PRO A 70 -9.66 -6.58 -12.04
CA PRO A 70 -10.15 -5.58 -12.98
C PRO A 70 -11.54 -5.98 -13.51
N SER A 71 -12.40 -4.98 -13.68
CA SER A 71 -13.64 -5.10 -14.43
C SER A 71 -13.36 -5.35 -15.93
N GLU A 72 -14.38 -5.75 -16.68
CA GLU A 72 -14.25 -5.95 -18.14
C GLU A 72 -13.72 -4.70 -18.84
N ARG A 73 -14.16 -3.52 -18.40
CA ARG A 73 -13.65 -2.24 -18.91
C ARG A 73 -12.18 -2.04 -18.54
N GLU A 74 -11.83 -2.11 -17.26
CA GLU A 74 -10.45 -1.91 -16.80
C GLU A 74 -9.45 -2.89 -17.43
N ALA A 75 -9.90 -4.11 -17.78
CA ALA A 75 -9.07 -5.11 -18.46
C ALA A 75 -8.71 -4.70 -19.90
N THR A 76 -9.48 -3.79 -20.52
CA THR A 76 -9.21 -3.23 -21.85
C THR A 76 -8.56 -1.85 -21.82
N GLU A 77 -8.45 -1.25 -20.63
CA GLU A 77 -7.75 0.02 -20.42
C GLU A 77 -6.24 -0.22 -20.31
N TRP A 78 -5.47 0.87 -20.36
CA TRP A 78 -4.05 0.77 -20.04
C TRP A 78 -3.88 0.25 -18.61
N TYR A 79 -3.02 -0.75 -18.40
CA TYR A 79 -2.89 -1.45 -17.11
C TYR A 79 -2.70 -0.50 -15.90
N PHE A 80 -1.88 0.54 -16.06
CA PHE A 80 -1.61 1.50 -15.01
C PHE A 80 -2.75 2.50 -14.77
N GLN A 81 -3.70 2.65 -15.70
CA GLN A 81 -4.76 3.66 -15.65
C GLN A 81 -5.57 3.56 -14.37
N ARG A 82 -5.96 2.35 -13.96
CA ARG A 82 -6.71 2.14 -12.72
C ARG A 82 -5.93 2.51 -11.46
N TYR A 83 -4.60 2.42 -11.49
CA TYR A 83 -3.74 2.77 -10.35
C TYR A 83 -3.44 4.26 -10.28
N VAL A 84 -3.26 4.91 -11.44
CA VAL A 84 -2.94 6.35 -11.55
C VAL A 84 -4.03 7.20 -10.89
N ALA A 85 -5.29 6.80 -11.02
CA ALA A 85 -6.43 7.45 -10.36
C ALA A 85 -6.33 7.48 -8.82
N HIS A 86 -5.46 6.66 -8.23
CA HIS A 86 -5.28 6.53 -6.80
C HIS A 86 -3.96 7.10 -6.28
N LEU A 87 -3.13 7.72 -7.12
CA LEU A 87 -1.90 8.36 -6.66
C LEU A 87 -2.18 9.48 -5.65
N PRO A 88 -1.26 9.75 -4.70
CA PRO A 88 -1.43 10.80 -3.71
C PRO A 88 -1.44 12.21 -4.34
N ALA A 89 -2.42 13.02 -3.95
CA ALA A 89 -2.37 14.47 -4.11
C ALA A 89 -1.52 15.12 -3.00
N ALA A 90 -1.29 16.43 -3.08
CA ALA A 90 -0.44 17.15 -2.14
C ALA A 90 -0.86 16.93 -0.68
N GLY A 91 0.08 16.46 0.15
CA GLY A 91 -0.16 16.16 1.57
C GLY A 91 -0.90 14.85 1.85
N GLU A 92 -1.23 14.06 0.83
CA GLU A 92 -1.85 12.74 0.98
C GLU A 92 -0.82 11.63 1.19
N ILE A 93 -1.24 10.65 1.97
CA ILE A 93 -0.57 9.37 2.19
C ILE A 93 -1.48 8.28 1.62
N VAL A 94 -0.96 7.47 0.72
CA VAL A 94 -1.70 6.37 0.11
C VAL A 94 -0.97 5.06 0.35
N LEU A 95 -1.66 4.12 1.00
CA LEU A 95 -1.17 2.76 1.27
C LEU A 95 -1.83 1.81 0.29
N PHE A 96 -1.05 1.17 -0.58
CA PHE A 96 -1.54 0.18 -1.54
C PHE A 96 -1.43 -1.23 -0.94
N ASP A 97 -2.56 -1.89 -0.67
CA ASP A 97 -2.61 -3.33 -0.38
C ASP A 97 -2.61 -4.09 -1.70
N ARG A 98 -1.41 -4.51 -2.12
CA ARG A 98 -1.05 -4.83 -3.50
C ARG A 98 -1.12 -3.62 -4.44
N SER A 99 -0.44 -3.74 -5.56
CA SER A 99 -0.23 -2.66 -6.52
C SER A 99 -0.22 -3.20 -7.96
N TRP A 100 0.33 -2.42 -8.88
CA TRP A 100 0.64 -2.87 -10.24
C TRP A 100 1.66 -4.01 -10.29
N TYR A 101 2.38 -4.30 -9.19
CA TYR A 101 3.21 -5.50 -9.10
C TYR A 101 2.40 -6.81 -9.12
N ASN A 102 1.06 -6.76 -9.09
CA ASN A 102 0.22 -7.92 -9.37
C ASN A 102 0.57 -8.58 -10.71
N ARG A 103 0.83 -7.80 -11.76
CA ARG A 103 1.29 -8.29 -13.07
C ARG A 103 2.60 -9.05 -12.99
N ALA A 104 3.56 -8.49 -12.26
CA ALA A 104 4.87 -9.09 -12.05
C ALA A 104 4.85 -10.35 -11.15
N CYS A 105 3.75 -10.60 -10.44
CA CYS A 105 3.65 -11.68 -9.45
C CYS A 105 2.46 -12.61 -9.72
N VAL A 106 1.28 -12.27 -9.18
CA VAL A 106 0.13 -13.17 -9.17
C VAL A 106 -0.41 -13.43 -10.57
N GLU A 107 -0.48 -12.40 -11.42
CA GLU A 107 -1.00 -12.58 -12.78
C GLU A 107 -0.11 -13.50 -13.60
N ARG A 108 1.22 -13.37 -13.47
CA ARG A 108 2.17 -14.27 -14.14
C ARG A 108 2.03 -15.72 -13.68
N VAL A 109 1.96 -15.95 -12.37
CA VAL A 109 1.88 -17.31 -11.79
C VAL A 109 0.54 -17.98 -12.11
N MET A 110 -0.54 -17.20 -12.14
CA MET A 110 -1.89 -17.73 -12.37
C MET A 110 -2.34 -17.71 -13.84
N GLY A 111 -1.51 -17.17 -14.75
CA GLY A 111 -1.85 -17.05 -16.16
C GLY A 111 -2.94 -16.00 -16.46
N PHE A 112 -3.03 -14.94 -15.66
CA PHE A 112 -3.97 -13.83 -15.88
C PHE A 112 -3.43 -12.71 -16.76
N CYS A 113 -2.16 -12.81 -17.18
CA CYS A 113 -1.55 -11.94 -18.19
C CYS A 113 -0.79 -12.79 -19.21
N SER A 114 -0.70 -12.30 -20.44
CA SER A 114 0.15 -12.86 -21.49
C SER A 114 1.64 -12.61 -21.22
N ASP A 115 2.50 -13.34 -21.91
CA ASP A 115 3.96 -13.12 -21.86
C ASP A 115 4.34 -11.72 -22.33
N SER A 116 3.65 -11.18 -23.35
CA SER A 116 3.85 -9.82 -23.83
C SER A 116 3.44 -8.79 -22.79
N GLU A 117 2.27 -8.94 -22.17
CA GLU A 117 1.82 -8.03 -21.12
C GLU A 117 2.72 -8.05 -19.88
N TYR A 118 3.35 -9.18 -19.57
CA TYR A 118 4.32 -9.29 -18.48
C TYR A 118 5.66 -8.62 -18.79
N ALA A 119 6.05 -8.58 -20.07
CA ALA A 119 7.32 -8.01 -20.53
C ALA A 119 7.28 -6.49 -20.76
N ASP A 120 6.08 -5.92 -20.91
CA ASP A 120 5.80 -4.48 -21.03
C ASP A 120 5.97 -3.72 -19.69
#